data_AF-A0A1U7CYC1-F1
#
_entry.id   AF-A0A1U7CYC1-F1
#
_cell.length_a   1.000
_cell.length_b   1.000
_cell.length_c   1.000
_cell.angle_alpha   90.00
_cell.angle_beta   90.00
_cell.angle_gamma   90.00
#
_symmetry.space_group_name_H-M   'P 1'
#
loop_
_entity.id
_entity.type
_entity.pdbx_description
1 polymer ?
#
loop_
_entity_poly.entity_id
_entity_poly.type
_entity_poly.pdbx_seq_one_letter_code
_entity_poly.pdbx_strand_id
1 'polypeptide(L)'
;MVQSGRWGSYYWLVSSRELPTLEAATLRFHPGDRLCITSIDSGTCRLYPEEIAAGWTAGRNVAVSPPVDDGIDIPRDQYDEWYLLDRPPAHEWQPEVFVNYGGYTLVAVEESYRTFDPTLDRHGLDYLFPIQERFWAQIERIDPISYVAMGDKDVVVSKRLEFIKHLRAGA
;
A
#
# COMPACT_ATOMS: atom_id res chain seq x y z
N MET A 1 4.62 10.05 14.05
CA MET A 1 3.33 9.91 14.77
C MET A 1 2.54 8.84 14.03
N VAL A 2 1.83 7.99 14.76
CA VAL A 2 1.06 6.88 14.18
C VAL A 2 -0.42 7.12 14.44
N GLN A 3 -1.21 7.10 13.38
CA GLN A 3 -2.66 7.28 13.42
C GLN A 3 -3.32 6.02 12.86
N SER A 4 -4.53 5.70 13.33
CA SER A 4 -5.22 4.48 12.94
C SER A 4 -6.71 4.64 13.05
N GLY A 5 -7.46 3.86 12.27
CA GLY A 5 -8.92 3.85 12.35
C GLY A 5 -9.51 2.65 11.63
N ARG A 6 -10.79 2.78 11.28
CA ARG A 6 -11.56 1.72 10.63
C ARG A 6 -12.43 2.31 9.52
N TRP A 7 -12.56 1.58 8.42
CA TRP A 7 -13.48 1.85 7.33
C TRP A 7 -14.18 0.53 6.94
N GLY A 8 -15.48 0.40 7.23
CA GLY A 8 -16.20 -0.85 6.98
C GLY A 8 -15.55 -2.06 7.68
N SER A 9 -15.07 -3.03 6.90
CA SER A 9 -14.32 -4.22 7.35
C SER A 9 -12.81 -4.01 7.52
N TYR A 10 -12.29 -2.88 7.07
CA TYR A 10 -10.86 -2.59 7.05
C TYR A 10 -10.42 -1.81 8.28
N TYR A 11 -9.25 -2.17 8.79
CA TYR A 11 -8.46 -1.40 9.73
C TYR A 11 -7.38 -0.68 8.97
N TRP A 12 -7.09 0.57 9.31
CA TRP A 12 -6.03 1.34 8.67
C TRP A 12 -5.04 1.91 9.68
N LEU A 13 -3.81 2.12 9.21
CA LEU A 13 -2.69 2.69 9.93
C LEU A 13 -2.00 3.69 8.99
N VAL A 14 -1.69 4.88 9.49
CA VAL A 14 -0.85 5.86 8.81
C VAL A 14 0.32 6.20 9.73
N SER A 15 1.54 6.08 9.22
CA SER A 15 2.76 6.46 9.92
C SER A 15 3.52 7.54 9.16
N SER A 16 3.91 8.60 9.86
CA SER A 16 4.79 9.65 9.31
C SER A 16 6.27 9.26 9.26
N ARG A 17 6.57 7.98 9.52
CA ARG A 17 7.91 7.38 9.53
C ARG A 17 7.78 5.99 8.91
N GLU A 18 8.84 5.56 8.26
CA GLU A 18 8.98 4.20 7.76
C GLU A 18 8.69 3.16 8.85
N LEU A 19 7.92 2.14 8.50
CA LEU A 19 7.57 1.00 9.33
C LEU A 19 8.65 -0.09 9.17
N PRO A 20 9.60 -0.25 10.11
CA PRO A 20 10.83 -1.03 9.88
C PRO A 20 10.65 -2.54 9.71
N THR A 21 9.42 -3.04 9.87
CA THR A 21 9.09 -4.48 9.80
C THR A 21 8.01 -4.76 8.77
N LEU A 22 7.69 -3.80 7.90
CA LEU A 22 6.55 -3.87 7.00
C LEU A 22 6.61 -5.08 6.07
N GLU A 23 7.77 -5.37 5.49
CA GLU A 23 7.96 -6.51 4.58
C GLU A 23 7.89 -7.82 5.34
N ALA A 24 8.66 -7.93 6.43
CA ALA A 24 8.68 -9.13 7.26
C ALA A 24 7.29 -9.44 7.85
N ALA A 25 6.55 -8.41 8.25
CA ALA A 25 5.17 -8.54 8.70
C ALA A 25 4.24 -8.90 7.55
N THR A 26 4.43 -8.33 6.35
CA THR A 26 3.64 -8.69 5.17
C THR A 26 3.76 -10.18 4.88
N LEU A 27 4.99 -10.72 4.82
CA LEU A 27 5.24 -12.15 4.60
C LEU A 27 4.60 -13.01 5.69
N ARG A 28 4.86 -12.68 6.96
CA ARG A 28 4.35 -13.43 8.12
C ARG A 28 2.83 -13.48 8.17
N PHE A 29 2.17 -12.36 7.86
CA PHE A 29 0.73 -12.23 8.02
C PHE A 29 -0.05 -12.49 6.74
N HIS A 30 0.60 -12.78 5.61
CA HIS A 30 -0.05 -13.03 4.31
C HIS A 30 0.31 -14.36 3.62
N PRO A 31 0.48 -15.49 4.34
CA PRO A 31 0.85 -16.75 3.70
C PRO A 31 -0.25 -17.20 2.71
N GLY A 32 0.16 -17.57 1.50
CA GLY A 32 -0.71 -18.05 0.43
C GLY A 32 -1.37 -16.96 -0.42
N ASP A 33 -1.38 -15.70 0.05
CA ASP A 33 -1.94 -14.57 -0.70
C ASP A 33 -1.04 -14.21 -1.90
N ARG A 34 -1.50 -13.34 -2.79
CA ARG A 34 -0.74 -12.81 -3.92
C ARG A 34 -0.34 -11.37 -3.65
N LEU A 35 0.96 -11.12 -3.57
CA LEU A 35 1.51 -9.78 -3.54
C LEU A 35 1.51 -9.21 -4.95
N CYS A 36 0.75 -8.15 -5.13
CA CYS A 36 0.62 -7.43 -6.37
C CYS A 36 1.21 -6.05 -6.21
N ILE A 37 2.25 -5.74 -6.95
CA ILE A 37 2.93 -4.46 -6.86
C ILE A 37 2.48 -3.56 -8.01
N THR A 38 1.91 -2.40 -7.66
CA THR A 38 1.23 -1.48 -8.59
C THR A 38 2.01 -0.20 -8.84
N SER A 39 2.94 0.15 -7.96
CA SER A 39 3.86 1.27 -8.16
C SER A 39 5.31 0.83 -8.06
N ILE A 40 6.15 1.38 -8.95
CA ILE A 40 7.60 1.31 -8.88
C ILE A 40 8.17 2.69 -9.18
N ASP A 41 9.00 3.23 -8.30
CA ASP A 41 9.81 4.41 -8.56
C ASP A 41 10.66 4.16 -9.82
N SER A 42 10.68 5.12 -10.74
CA SER A 42 11.38 5.07 -12.05
C SER A 42 10.73 4.41 -13.29
N GLY A 43 9.47 3.94 -13.25
CA GLY A 43 8.69 3.73 -14.50
C GLY A 43 7.92 2.41 -14.62
N THR A 44 7.84 1.84 -15.82
CA THR A 44 7.04 0.62 -16.07
C THR A 44 7.58 -0.56 -15.28
N CYS A 45 6.72 -1.25 -14.55
CA CYS A 45 7.06 -2.48 -13.85
C CYS A 45 7.64 -3.52 -14.80
N ARG A 46 8.95 -3.78 -14.67
CA ARG A 46 9.70 -4.75 -15.46
C ARG A 46 10.30 -5.76 -14.51
N LEU A 47 9.84 -7.00 -14.63
CA LEU A 47 10.43 -8.11 -13.91
C LEU A 47 11.77 -8.52 -14.55
N TYR A 48 12.75 -8.79 -13.71
CA TYR A 48 14.01 -9.39 -14.11
C TYR A 48 13.84 -10.90 -14.38
N PRO A 49 14.73 -11.52 -15.19
CA PRO A 49 14.66 -12.96 -15.48
C PRO A 49 14.65 -13.85 -14.22
N GLU A 50 15.36 -13.46 -13.17
CA GLU A 50 15.40 -14.15 -11.89
C GLU A 50 14.06 -14.10 -11.15
N GLU A 51 13.34 -12.99 -11.20
CA GLU A 51 12.01 -12.84 -10.59
C GLU A 51 11.00 -13.71 -11.34
N ILE A 52 11.06 -13.72 -12.68
CA ILE A 52 10.25 -14.61 -13.51
C ILE A 52 10.55 -16.08 -13.20
N ALA A 53 11.82 -16.44 -13.05
CA ALA A 53 12.24 -17.78 -12.67
C ALA A 53 11.77 -18.17 -11.26
N ALA A 54 11.66 -17.19 -10.35
CA ALA A 54 11.06 -17.35 -9.04
C ALA A 54 9.52 -17.42 -9.06
N GLY A 55 8.89 -17.30 -10.23
CA GLY A 55 7.45 -17.45 -10.42
C GLY A 55 6.65 -16.14 -10.40
N TRP A 56 7.32 -14.99 -10.39
CA TRP A 56 6.64 -13.71 -10.59
C TRP A 56 6.10 -13.61 -12.01
N THR A 57 4.95 -12.97 -12.15
CA THR A 57 4.30 -12.73 -13.43
C THR A 57 4.03 -11.25 -13.62
N ALA A 58 4.25 -10.75 -14.82
CA ALA A 58 3.91 -9.37 -15.15
C ALA A 58 2.50 -9.32 -15.73
N GLY A 59 1.62 -8.55 -15.09
CA GLY A 59 0.47 -7.94 -15.75
C GLY A 59 0.91 -6.72 -16.56
N ARG A 60 -0.04 -5.91 -17.01
CA ARG A 60 0.28 -4.74 -17.86
C ARG A 60 1.21 -3.73 -17.19
N ASN A 61 0.95 -3.42 -15.93
CA ASN A 61 1.73 -2.48 -15.10
C ASN A 61 1.80 -2.98 -13.64
N VAL A 62 1.65 -4.28 -13.43
CA VAL A 62 1.56 -4.88 -12.10
C VAL A 62 2.46 -6.11 -12.07
N ALA A 63 3.37 -6.19 -11.10
CA ALA A 63 4.07 -7.43 -10.80
C ALA A 63 3.21 -8.25 -9.84
N VAL A 64 2.94 -9.51 -10.19
CA VAL A 64 2.17 -10.43 -9.36
C VAL A 64 3.08 -11.56 -8.91
N SER A 65 3.19 -11.72 -7.61
CA SER A 65 4.03 -12.72 -6.98
C SER A 65 3.45 -14.14 -7.12
N PRO A 66 4.26 -15.20 -6.98
CA PRO A 66 3.74 -16.51 -6.56
C PRO A 66 3.02 -16.40 -5.20
N PRO A 67 2.29 -17.43 -4.72
CA PRO A 67 1.78 -17.42 -3.36
C PRO A 67 2.85 -17.00 -2.36
N VAL A 68 2.54 -16.03 -1.51
CA VAL A 68 3.46 -15.52 -0.50
C VAL A 68 3.82 -16.65 0.48
N ASP A 69 5.11 -16.83 0.69
CA ASP A 69 5.68 -17.72 1.70
C ASP A 69 6.95 -17.07 2.30
N ASP A 70 7.59 -17.75 3.25
CA ASP A 70 8.80 -17.23 3.92
C ASP A 70 10.03 -17.16 2.99
N GLY A 71 9.98 -17.80 1.81
CA GLY A 71 11.07 -17.86 0.85
C GLY A 71 10.96 -16.86 -0.30
N ILE A 72 9.84 -16.13 -0.38
CA ILE A 72 9.65 -15.12 -1.42
C ILE A 72 10.54 -13.92 -1.16
N ASP A 73 11.35 -13.58 -2.17
CA ASP A 73 12.06 -12.31 -2.17
C ASP A 73 11.10 -11.25 -2.70
N ILE A 74 10.68 -10.31 -1.83
CA ILE A 74 9.95 -9.14 -2.27
C ILE A 74 10.99 -8.21 -2.91
N PRO A 75 10.86 -7.87 -4.19
CA PRO A 75 11.76 -6.94 -4.84
C PRO A 75 11.89 -5.65 -4.01
N ARG A 76 13.13 -5.26 -3.68
CA ARG A 76 13.44 -4.13 -2.79
C ARG A 76 13.76 -2.86 -3.57
N ASP A 77 13.73 -1.73 -2.85
CA ASP A 77 14.24 -0.43 -3.28
C ASP A 77 13.66 0.09 -4.60
N GLN A 78 12.34 0.31 -4.63
CA GLN A 78 11.59 1.13 -5.61
C GLN A 78 10.07 0.84 -5.57
N TYR A 79 9.59 -0.12 -4.79
CA TYR A 79 8.23 -0.63 -4.92
C TYR A 79 7.25 0.01 -3.93
N ASP A 80 6.62 1.12 -4.32
CA ASP A 80 5.96 2.03 -3.36
C ASP A 80 4.50 1.70 -3.04
N GLU A 81 3.84 0.80 -3.79
CA GLU A 81 2.43 0.46 -3.56
C GLU A 81 2.08 -0.99 -3.86
N TRP A 82 1.48 -1.67 -2.88
CA TRP A 82 1.16 -3.09 -2.91
C TRP A 82 -0.31 -3.38 -2.58
N TYR A 83 -0.81 -4.45 -3.17
CA TYR A 83 -2.08 -5.09 -2.83
C TYR A 83 -1.82 -6.57 -2.53
N LEU A 84 -2.42 -7.08 -1.45
CA LEU A 84 -2.44 -8.50 -1.12
C LEU A 84 -3.84 -9.03 -1.47
N LEU A 85 -3.89 -9.96 -2.43
CA LEU A 85 -5.13 -10.54 -2.94
C LEU A 85 -5.20 -12.04 -2.64
N ASP A 86 -6.38 -12.58 -2.41
CA ASP A 86 -6.60 -14.03 -2.22
C ASP A 86 -6.42 -14.84 -3.51
N ARG A 87 -6.48 -14.16 -4.65
CA ARG A 87 -6.31 -14.73 -5.99
C ARG A 87 -5.56 -13.77 -6.91
N PRO A 88 -4.91 -14.28 -7.97
CA PRO A 88 -4.29 -13.42 -8.96
C PRO A 88 -5.32 -12.47 -9.58
N PRO A 89 -4.95 -11.19 -9.83
CA PRO A 89 -5.83 -10.26 -10.51
C PRO A 89 -5.93 -10.62 -12.01
N ALA A 90 -6.90 -10.00 -12.69
CA ALA A 90 -6.96 -10.07 -14.16
C ALA A 90 -5.72 -9.40 -14.78
N HIS A 91 -5.29 -9.86 -15.95
CA HIS A 91 -4.07 -9.38 -16.61
C HIS A 91 -4.14 -7.87 -16.97
N GLU A 92 -5.34 -7.39 -17.30
CA GLU A 92 -5.63 -5.98 -17.62
C GLU A 92 -5.82 -5.08 -16.40
N TRP A 93 -5.78 -5.63 -15.18
CA TRP A 93 -6.00 -4.89 -13.95
C TRP A 93 -4.95 -3.78 -13.78
N GLN A 94 -5.46 -2.55 -13.66
CA GLN A 94 -4.69 -1.33 -13.54
C GLN A 94 -5.38 -0.44 -12.50
N PRO A 95 -5.08 -0.63 -11.20
CA PRO A 95 -5.59 0.25 -10.15
C PRO A 95 -4.99 1.65 -10.27
N GLU A 96 -5.70 2.65 -9.75
CA GLU A 96 -5.13 3.97 -9.48
C GLU A 96 -4.01 3.82 -8.44
N VAL A 97 -2.89 4.51 -8.66
CA VAL A 97 -1.71 4.45 -7.80
C VAL A 97 -1.72 5.67 -6.89
N PHE A 98 -2.05 5.46 -5.63
CA PHE A 98 -2.30 6.54 -4.68
C PHE A 98 -1.04 7.08 -4.02
N VAL A 99 -0.01 6.24 -3.85
CA VAL A 99 1.27 6.67 -3.28
C VAL A 99 1.92 7.83 -4.06
N ASN A 100 1.58 7.96 -5.35
CA ASN A 100 2.06 9.04 -6.22
C ASN A 100 1.35 10.39 -6.01
N TYR A 101 0.28 10.45 -5.20
CA TYR A 101 -0.26 11.72 -4.76
C TYR A 101 0.58 12.24 -3.60
N GLY A 102 1.27 13.37 -3.79
CA GLY A 102 2.06 14.01 -2.74
C GLY A 102 1.23 14.20 -1.46
N GLY A 103 1.82 13.90 -0.30
CA GLY A 103 1.16 14.00 1.00
C GLY A 103 0.03 13.00 1.26
N TYR A 104 -0.15 12.00 0.39
CA TYR A 104 -1.21 10.99 0.50
C TYR A 104 -1.32 10.40 1.92
N THR A 105 -2.57 10.31 2.40
CA THR A 105 -2.89 9.92 3.77
C THR A 105 -4.35 9.55 3.88
N LEU A 106 -4.68 8.70 4.87
CA LEU A 106 -6.06 8.38 5.26
C LEU A 106 -6.52 9.13 6.51
N VAL A 107 -5.64 9.93 7.08
CA VAL A 107 -5.96 10.85 8.18
C VAL A 107 -6.93 11.90 7.67
N ALA A 108 -7.97 12.21 8.46
CA ALA A 108 -8.94 13.23 8.13
C ALA A 108 -8.24 14.56 7.79
N VAL A 109 -8.74 15.27 6.78
CA VAL A 109 -8.12 16.52 6.31
C VAL A 109 -8.08 17.56 7.43
N GLU A 110 -9.13 17.65 8.23
CA GLU A 110 -9.23 18.54 9.40
C GLU A 110 -8.17 18.24 10.46
N GLU A 111 -7.84 16.96 10.64
CA GLU A 111 -6.78 16.55 11.56
C GLU A 111 -5.40 16.85 10.97
N SER A 112 -5.23 16.66 9.67
CA SER A 112 -4.00 16.99 8.95
C SER A 112 -3.69 18.49 8.99
N TYR A 113 -4.71 19.34 8.93
CA TYR A 113 -4.56 20.79 9.08
C TYR A 113 -3.97 21.23 10.43
N ARG A 114 -4.07 20.41 11.50
CA ARG A 114 -3.52 20.76 12.82
C ARG A 114 -2.01 20.83 12.87
N THR A 115 -1.35 20.08 11.99
CA THR A 115 0.11 20.02 11.88
C THR A 115 0.62 20.57 10.56
N PHE A 116 -0.26 21.16 9.75
CA PHE A 116 0.06 21.68 8.43
C PHE A 116 0.80 23.01 8.54
N ASP A 117 1.93 23.12 7.84
CA ASP A 117 2.64 24.39 7.67
C ASP A 117 2.23 25.03 6.33
N PRO A 118 1.41 26.10 6.35
CA PRO A 118 0.94 26.75 5.13
C PRO A 118 2.05 27.49 4.36
N THR A 119 3.26 27.58 4.91
CA THR A 119 4.41 28.12 4.18
C THR A 119 5.04 27.10 3.23
N LEU A 120 4.79 25.81 3.45
CA LEU A 120 5.27 24.71 2.60
C LEU A 120 4.33 24.43 1.43
N ASP A 121 3.02 24.61 1.62
CA ASP A 121 2.03 24.55 0.54
C ASP A 121 0.91 25.58 0.76
N ARG A 122 0.83 26.55 -0.16
CA ARG A 122 -0.17 27.62 -0.12
C ARG A 122 -1.57 27.17 -0.59
N HIS A 123 -1.67 26.00 -1.20
CA HIS A 123 -2.91 25.49 -1.80
C HIS A 123 -3.76 24.69 -0.81
N GLY A 124 -3.26 24.42 0.40
CA GLY A 124 -3.97 23.70 1.44
C GLY A 124 -4.04 22.19 1.19
N LEU A 125 -4.91 21.50 1.93
CA LEU A 125 -5.02 20.04 1.93
C LEU A 125 -6.36 19.53 1.35
N ASP A 126 -7.20 20.43 0.83
CA ASP A 126 -8.55 20.08 0.36
C ASP A 126 -8.54 19.14 -0.85
N TYR A 127 -7.43 19.09 -1.60
CA TYR A 127 -7.24 18.14 -2.70
C TYR A 127 -7.22 16.67 -2.22
N LEU A 128 -6.96 16.42 -0.94
CA LEU A 128 -6.95 15.07 -0.37
C LEU A 128 -8.35 14.47 -0.28
N PHE A 129 -9.42 15.27 -0.12
CA PHE A 129 -10.79 14.75 -0.04
C PHE A 129 -11.17 13.88 -1.24
N PRO A 130 -11.11 14.37 -2.50
CA PRO A 130 -11.47 13.54 -3.64
C PRO A 130 -10.51 12.36 -3.85
N ILE A 131 -9.26 12.44 -3.37
CA ILE A 131 -8.30 11.32 -3.43
C ILE A 131 -8.71 10.22 -2.46
N GLN A 132 -9.04 10.57 -1.21
CA GLN A 132 -9.51 9.62 -0.19
C GLN A 132 -10.83 8.94 -0.60
N GLU A 133 -11.76 9.69 -1.21
CA GLU A 133 -12.99 9.10 -1.76
C GLU A 133 -12.71 8.07 -2.85
N ARG A 134 -11.85 8.40 -3.83
CA ARG A 134 -11.46 7.45 -4.88
C ARG A 134 -10.70 6.25 -4.33
N PHE A 135 -9.85 6.46 -3.33
CA PHE A 135 -9.16 5.38 -2.64
C PHE A 135 -10.14 4.39 -2.03
N TRP A 136 -11.08 4.85 -1.20
CA TRP A 136 -12.04 3.95 -0.56
C TRP A 136 -12.94 3.27 -1.57
N ALA A 137 -13.41 3.97 -2.60
CA ALA A 137 -14.17 3.36 -3.70
C ALA A 137 -13.35 2.26 -4.43
N GLN A 138 -12.04 2.48 -4.61
CA GLN A 138 -11.15 1.49 -5.20
C GLN A 138 -10.92 0.28 -4.26
N ILE A 139 -10.69 0.50 -2.97
CA ILE A 139 -10.55 -0.58 -1.98
C ILE A 139 -11.82 -1.43 -1.90
N GLU A 140 -13.00 -0.82 -1.87
CA GLU A 140 -14.27 -1.54 -1.84
C GLU A 140 -14.53 -2.34 -3.11
N ARG A 141 -14.12 -1.82 -4.27
CA ARG A 141 -14.26 -2.50 -5.57
C ARG A 141 -13.28 -3.67 -5.74
N ILE A 142 -12.03 -3.49 -5.32
CA ILE A 142 -10.98 -4.51 -5.46
C ILE A 142 -11.10 -5.57 -4.35
N ASP A 143 -11.61 -5.16 -3.19
CA ASP A 143 -11.78 -5.96 -1.99
C ASP A 143 -10.48 -6.67 -1.51
N PRO A 144 -9.31 -5.99 -1.49
CA PRO A 144 -8.05 -6.65 -1.14
C PRO A 144 -8.07 -7.15 0.30
N ILE A 145 -7.19 -8.10 0.62
CA ILE A 145 -6.93 -8.50 2.00
C ILE A 145 -6.21 -7.36 2.72
N SER A 146 -5.17 -6.84 2.08
CA SER A 146 -4.39 -5.70 2.54
C SER A 146 -3.93 -4.84 1.39
N TYR A 147 -3.72 -3.57 1.69
CA TYR A 147 -3.09 -2.56 0.85
C TYR A 147 -1.97 -1.92 1.65
N VAL A 148 -0.84 -1.66 1.00
CA VAL A 148 0.33 -1.01 1.58
C VAL A 148 0.81 0.04 0.60
N ALA A 149 1.07 1.25 1.07
CA ALA A 149 1.79 2.28 0.34
C ALA A 149 2.92 2.81 1.21
N MET A 150 4.10 2.94 0.63
CA MET A 150 5.32 3.46 1.24
C MET A 150 5.74 4.70 0.44
N GLY A 151 5.52 5.87 1.00
CA GLY A 151 5.83 7.15 0.34
C GLY A 151 6.16 8.21 1.39
N ASP A 152 5.66 9.44 1.23
CA ASP A 152 5.79 10.50 2.25
C ASP A 152 5.31 10.04 3.64
N LYS A 153 4.34 9.12 3.65
CA LYS A 153 3.82 8.42 4.81
C LYS A 153 3.60 6.96 4.43
N ASP A 154 3.80 6.07 5.38
CA ASP A 154 3.37 4.70 5.22
C ASP A 154 1.87 4.61 5.51
N VAL A 155 1.13 4.08 4.55
CA VAL A 155 -0.31 3.88 4.63
C VAL A 155 -0.59 2.39 4.49
N VAL A 156 -1.16 1.79 5.54
CA VAL A 156 -1.52 0.37 5.54
C VAL A 156 -3.01 0.23 5.81
N VAL A 157 -3.69 -0.57 4.99
CA VAL A 157 -5.10 -0.91 5.15
C VAL A 157 -5.24 -2.42 5.10
N SER A 158 -5.96 -3.03 6.03
CA SER A 158 -6.08 -4.49 6.08
C SER A 158 -7.36 -4.97 6.75
N LYS A 159 -7.90 -6.09 6.25
CA LYS A 159 -8.92 -6.88 6.96
C LYS A 159 -8.34 -7.64 8.16
N ARG A 160 -7.02 -7.83 8.22
CA ARG A 160 -6.31 -8.59 9.26
C ARG A 160 -5.89 -7.66 10.39
N LEU A 161 -6.70 -7.60 11.44
CA LEU A 161 -6.43 -6.76 12.62
C LEU A 161 -5.06 -7.02 13.26
N GLU A 162 -4.64 -8.28 13.33
CA GLU A 162 -3.36 -8.65 13.97
C GLU A 162 -2.15 -8.14 13.19
N PHE A 163 -2.25 -8.02 11.86
CA PHE A 163 -1.22 -7.38 11.03
C PHE A 163 -1.08 -5.89 11.38
N ILE A 164 -2.20 -5.16 11.45
CA ILE A 164 -2.20 -3.74 11.83
C ILE A 164 -1.67 -3.53 13.25
N LYS A 165 -2.06 -4.38 14.21
CA LYS A 165 -1.56 -4.30 15.59
C LYS A 165 -0.04 -4.53 15.66
N HIS A 166 0.46 -5.50 14.89
CA HIS A 166 1.89 -5.79 14.85
C HIS A 166 2.69 -4.60 14.34
N LEU A 167 2.29 -4.03 13.19
CA LEU A 167 2.94 -2.86 12.63
C LEU A 167 2.91 -1.67 13.58
N ARG A 168 1.77 -1.41 14.21
CA ARG A 168 1.63 -0.33 15.19
C ARG A 168 2.53 -0.50 16.41
N ALA A 169 2.80 -1.73 16.84
CA ALA A 169 3.68 -1.98 17.98
C ALA A 169 5.17 -1.78 17.64
N GLY A 170 5.53 -1.86 16.37
CA GLY A 170 6.90 -1.65 15.87
C GLY A 170 7.18 -0.23 15.36
N ALA A 171 6.19 0.66 15.35
CA ALA A 171 6.26 2.03 14.84
C ALA A 171 6.56 3.06 15.94
#